data_AF-A0A1E3QUV2-F1
#
_entry.id   AF-A0A1E3QUV2-F1
#
_cell.length_a   1.000
_cell.length_b   1.000
_cell.length_c   1.000
_cell.angle_alpha   90.00
_cell.angle_beta   90.00
_cell.angle_gamma   90.00
#
_symmetry.space_group_name_H-M   'P 1'
#
loop_
_entity.id
_entity.type
_entity.pdbx_description
1 polymer ?
#
loop_
_entity_poly.entity_id
_entity_poly.type
_entity_poly.pdbx_seq_one_letter_code
_entity_poly.pdbx_strand_id
1 'polypeptide(L)' 'NDPWVKRHAWRYQGPFTRANRFKGLVPGFGWGVGAFAVYCVAEHFLFPAHHHDSH' A
#
# COMPACT_ATOMS: atom_id res chain seq x y z
N ASN A 1 21.46 -23.59 25.28
CA ASN A 1 21.92 -22.62 24.26
C ASN A 1 22.09 -23.39 22.96
N ASP A 2 21.39 -23.01 21.89
CA ASP A 2 21.50 -23.72 20.61
C ASP A 2 22.88 -23.43 19.97
N PRO A 3 23.75 -24.44 19.77
CA PRO A 3 25.09 -24.23 19.20
C PRO A 3 25.05 -23.77 17.73
N TRP A 4 23.94 -23.96 17.02
CA TRP A 4 23.78 -23.62 15.61
C TRP A 4 23.03 -22.30 15.38
N VAL A 5 22.72 -21.56 16.44
CA VAL A 5 21.92 -20.33 16.33
C VAL A 5 22.54 -19.33 15.36
N LYS A 6 23.89 -19.20 15.36
CA LYS A 6 24.63 -18.36 14.41
C LYS A 6 24.49 -18.83 12.96
N ARG A 7 24.43 -20.15 12.74
CA ARG A 7 24.22 -20.76 11.42
C ARG A 7 22.81 -20.53 10.89
N HIS A 8 21.81 -20.41 11.77
CA HIS A 8 20.42 -20.16 11.39
C HIS A 8 20.07 -18.67 11.34
N ALA A 9 20.93 -17.81 11.87
CA ALA A 9 20.70 -16.37 12.03
C ALA A 9 20.38 -15.67 10.70
N TRP A 10 21.05 -16.03 9.60
CA TRP A 10 20.84 -15.42 8.29
C TRP A 10 19.39 -15.52 7.78
N ARG A 11 18.64 -16.55 8.18
CA ARG A 11 17.24 -16.77 7.74
C ARG A 11 16.26 -15.74 8.28
N TYR A 12 16.66 -15.00 9.31
CA TYR A 12 15.80 -14.05 10.03
C TYR A 12 16.35 -12.63 9.99
N GLN A 13 17.43 -12.40 9.23
CA GLN A 13 18.12 -11.11 9.13
C GLN A 13 17.97 -10.51 7.73
N GLY A 14 18.20 -9.20 7.62
CA GLY A 14 18.17 -8.45 6.37
C GLY A 14 16.82 -8.55 5.64
N PRO A 15 16.79 -8.99 4.36
CA PRO A 15 15.55 -9.04 3.57
C PRO A 15 14.52 -10.05 4.10
N PHE A 16 14.92 -11.04 4.89
CA PHE A 16 14.05 -12.13 5.35
C PHE A 16 13.36 -11.86 6.71
N THR A 17 13.58 -10.68 7.29
CA THR A 17 12.93 -10.24 8.53
C THR A 17 11.40 -10.23 8.39
N ARG A 18 10.68 -10.43 9.50
CA ARG A 18 9.20 -10.40 9.51
C ARG A 18 8.67 -9.09 8.92
N ALA A 19 9.25 -7.95 9.30
CA ALA A 19 8.88 -6.62 8.83
C ALA A 19 9.04 -6.47 7.30
N ASN A 20 10.14 -6.96 6.71
CA ASN A 20 10.34 -6.85 5.28
C ASN A 20 9.36 -7.69 4.45
N ARG A 21 8.78 -8.76 5.02
CA ARG A 21 7.69 -9.51 4.36
C ARG A 21 6.41 -8.69 4.21
N PHE A 22 6.15 -7.74 5.12
CA PHE A 22 4.97 -6.87 5.03
C PHE A 22 5.08 -5.82 3.92
N LYS A 23 6.30 -5.44 3.50
CA LYS A 23 6.52 -4.44 2.44
C LYS A 23 5.94 -4.85 1.08
N GLY A 24 5.76 -6.15 0.85
CA GLY A 24 5.19 -6.70 -0.40
C GLY A 24 3.70 -7.04 -0.33
N LEU A 25 2.99 -6.76 0.77
CA LEU A 25 1.58 -7.16 0.90
C LEU A 25 0.62 -6.34 0.04
N VAL A 26 0.97 -5.09 -0.25
CA VAL A 26 0.12 -4.14 -0.97
C VAL A 26 0.86 -3.51 -2.14
N PRO A 27 1.32 -4.31 -3.12
CA PRO A 27 2.03 -3.78 -4.28
C PRO A 27 1.10 -2.85 -5.06
N GLY A 28 1.56 -1.62 -5.33
CA GLY A 28 0.78 -0.65 -6.09
C GLY A 28 -0.31 0.09 -5.31
N PHE A 29 -0.49 -0.14 -4.00
CA PHE A 29 -1.50 0.58 -3.21
C PHE A 29 -1.29 2.10 -3.21
N GLY A 30 -0.03 2.56 -3.17
CA GLY A 30 0.28 3.99 -3.29
C GLY A 30 -0.22 4.60 -4.61
N TRP A 31 -0.10 3.85 -5.72
CA TRP A 31 -0.62 4.31 -7.01
C TRP A 31 -2.15 4.26 -7.07
N GLY A 32 -2.76 3.22 -6.52
CA GLY A 32 -4.22 3.10 -6.44
C GLY A 32 -4.85 4.24 -5.65
N VAL A 33 -4.34 4.51 -4.45
CA VAL A 33 -4.79 5.65 -3.62
C VAL A 33 -4.52 6.98 -4.30
N GLY A 34 -3.35 7.14 -4.94
CA GLY A 34 -3.02 8.36 -5.68
C GLY A 34 -3.99 8.66 -6.82
N ALA A 35 -4.26 7.67 -7.68
CA ALA A 35 -5.20 7.82 -8.79
C ALA A 35 -6.63 8.08 -8.29
N PHE A 36 -7.05 7.39 -7.23
CA PHE A 36 -8.36 7.61 -6.61
C PHE A 36 -8.50 9.03 -6.04
N ALA A 37 -7.50 9.53 -5.32
CA ALA A 37 -7.52 10.88 -4.78
C ALA A 37 -7.56 11.94 -5.89
N VAL A 38 -6.79 11.75 -6.97
CA VAL A 38 -6.83 12.63 -8.15
C VAL A 38 -8.22 12.63 -8.78
N TYR A 39 -8.85 11.46 -8.91
CA TYR A 39 -10.22 11.36 -9.41
C TYR A 39 -11.22 12.11 -8.52
N CYS A 40 -11.19 11.93 -7.20
CA CYS A 40 -12.09 12.65 -6.28
C CYS A 40 -11.91 14.18 -6.36
N VAL A 41 -10.66 14.66 -6.47
CA VAL A 41 -10.38 16.09 -6.63
C VAL A 41 -10.91 16.59 -7.98
N ALA A 42 -10.66 15.84 -9.06
CA ALA A 42 -11.19 16.18 -10.37
C ALA A 42 -12.73 16.21 -10.37
N GLU A 43 -13.37 15.23 -9.73
CA GLU A 43 -14.83 15.17 -9.61
C GLU A 43 -15.39 16.34 -8.79
N HIS A 44 -14.75 16.68 -7.68
CA HIS A 44 -15.25 17.74 -6.82
C HIS A 44 -15.11 19.15 -7.43
N PHE A 45 -14.05 19.38 -8.23
CA PHE A 45 -13.73 20.73 -8.74
C PHE A 45 -13.95 20.93 -10.24
N LEU A 46 -13.84 19.88 -11.05
CA LEU A 46 -13.88 19.97 -12.51
C LEU A 46 -15.17 19.41 -13.12
N PHE A 47 -15.88 18.54 -12.42
CA PHE A 47 -17.20 18.05 -12.84
C PHE A 47 -18.30 18.77 -12.03
N PRO A 48 -19.01 19.78 -12.60
CA PRO A 48 -20.15 20.37 -11.92
C PRO A 48 -21.23 19.30 -11.70
N ALA A 49 -21.83 19.28 -10.50
CA ALA A 49 -22.79 18.27 -10.07
C ALA A 49 -23.97 18.13 -11.06
N HIS A 50 -23.94 17.09 -11.88
CA HIS A 50 -25.05 16.72 -12.77
C HIS A 50 -26.15 15.93 -12.05
N HIS A 51 -26.59 16.39 -10.87
CA HIS A 51 -27.78 15.83 -10.21
C HIS A 51 -28.52 16.89 -9.38
N HIS A 52 -29.10 17.89 -10.04
CA HIS A 52 -30.30 18.59 -9.55
C HIS A 52 -31.05 19.19 -10.75
N ASP A 53 -31.64 18.33 -11.59
CA ASP A 53 -32.91 18.67 -12.24
C ASP A 53 -33.97 17.75 -11.64
N SER A 54 -34.82 18.36 -10.83
CA SER A 54 -35.98 17.79 -10.17
C SER A 54 -36.98 17.24 -11.19
N HIS A 55 -37.33 15.95 -11.09
CA HIS A 55 -38.69 15.39 -11.14
C HIS A 55 -38.66 13.86 -10.97
#